data_AF-A0A6M0ICD9-F1
#
_entry.id   AF-A0A6M0ICD9-F1
#
_cell.length_a   1.000
_cell.length_b   1.000
_cell.length_c   1.000
_cell.angle_alpha   90.00
_cell.angle_beta   90.00
_cell.angle_gamma   90.00
#
_symmetry.space_group_name_H-M   'P 1'
#
loop_
_entity.id
_entity.type
_entity.pdbx_description
1 polymer ?
#
loop_
_entity_poly.entity_id
_entity_poly.type
_entity_poly.pdbx_seq_one_letter_code
_entity_poly.pdbx_strand_id
1 'polypeptide(L)'
;MRPLFVCFLFVATVIRATSLPCLAQKPVYDVTVTADGKSLDLNQGISASTKTVELTGQLTPESQQQYPQLKPVVLINKAVFNLIRDTRRVGFINWPQDGSIARLFKEARSGDRFVIQFEDVEVQTKQGTTQKVDGLKLIQISVKP
;
A
#
# COMPACT_ATOMS: atom_id res chain seq x y z
N MET A 1 -34.57 -38.36 60.37
CA MET A 1 -35.41 -37.39 59.61
C MET A 1 -34.94 -36.00 59.99
N ARG A 2 -34.49 -35.05 59.17
CA ARG A 2 -34.18 -34.84 57.74
C ARG A 2 -33.07 -33.76 57.74
N PRO A 3 -32.11 -33.75 56.80
CA PRO A 3 -30.95 -32.86 56.83
C PRO A 3 -31.28 -31.45 56.32
N LEU A 4 -30.73 -30.43 56.98
CA LEU A 4 -30.83 -29.02 56.60
C LEU A 4 -29.82 -28.75 55.47
N PHE A 5 -30.32 -28.59 54.25
CA PHE A 5 -29.52 -28.42 53.05
C PHE A 5 -28.98 -26.99 52.97
N VAL A 6 -27.66 -26.86 53.02
CA VAL A 6 -26.89 -25.63 52.83
C VAL A 6 -26.83 -25.34 51.33
N CYS A 7 -27.47 -24.27 50.86
CA CYS A 7 -27.29 -23.76 49.50
C CYS A 7 -26.28 -22.61 49.50
N PHE A 8 -25.00 -22.96 49.29
CA PHE A 8 -23.94 -22.03 48.96
C PHE A 8 -24.13 -21.56 47.50
N LEU A 9 -24.63 -20.34 47.32
CA LEU A 9 -24.70 -19.68 46.01
C LEU A 9 -23.30 -19.12 45.67
N PHE A 10 -22.50 -19.89 44.96
CA PHE A 10 -21.30 -19.38 44.27
C PHE A 10 -21.74 -18.59 43.05
N VAL A 11 -21.84 -17.27 43.20
CA VAL A 11 -21.96 -16.35 42.06
C VAL A 11 -20.59 -16.27 41.39
N ALA A 12 -20.41 -17.08 40.33
CA ALA A 12 -19.25 -17.00 39.47
C ALA A 12 -19.33 -15.71 38.64
N THR A 13 -18.69 -14.65 39.11
CA THR A 13 -18.54 -13.40 38.38
C THR A 13 -17.60 -13.64 37.19
N VAL A 14 -18.15 -13.89 36.02
CA VAL A 14 -17.39 -13.95 34.77
C VAL A 14 -16.91 -12.53 34.45
N ILE A 15 -15.66 -12.23 34.82
CA ILE A 15 -14.98 -11.00 34.39
C ILE A 15 -14.74 -11.14 32.88
N ARG A 16 -15.69 -10.65 32.08
CA ARG A 16 -15.44 -10.41 30.65
C ARG A 16 -14.45 -9.26 30.56
N ALA A 17 -13.18 -9.59 30.34
CA ALA A 17 -12.19 -8.63 29.89
C ALA A 17 -12.68 -8.05 28.56
N THR A 18 -13.26 -6.86 28.62
CA THR A 18 -13.50 -6.04 27.43
C THR A 18 -12.14 -5.59 26.93
N SER A 19 -11.54 -6.34 26.01
CA SER A 19 -10.48 -5.79 25.18
C SER A 19 -11.08 -4.61 24.42
N LEU A 20 -10.73 -3.39 24.84
CA LEU A 20 -10.92 -2.19 24.05
C LEU A 20 -10.44 -2.53 22.63
N PRO A 21 -11.25 -2.30 21.58
CA PRO A 21 -10.75 -2.44 20.23
C PRO A 21 -9.60 -1.44 20.10
N CYS A 22 -8.38 -1.96 20.10
CA CYS A 22 -7.21 -1.25 19.61
C CYS A 22 -7.66 -0.67 18.27
N LEU A 23 -7.74 0.65 18.15
CA LEU A 23 -8.12 1.34 16.92
C LEU A 23 -7.38 0.63 15.80
N ALA A 24 -8.10 -0.11 14.97
CA ALA A 24 -7.50 -1.01 14.00
C ALA A 24 -6.66 -0.17 13.04
N GLN A 25 -5.36 -0.04 13.33
CA GLN A 25 -4.42 0.56 12.40
C GLN A 25 -4.49 -0.29 11.13
N LYS A 26 -4.24 0.35 10.00
CA LYS A 26 -4.18 -0.36 8.71
C LYS A 26 -2.72 -0.68 8.42
N PRO A 27 -2.44 -1.80 7.72
CA PRO A 27 -1.09 -2.10 7.28
C PRO A 27 -0.52 -0.94 6.47
N VAL A 28 0.70 -0.52 6.81
CA VAL A 28 1.43 0.54 6.11
C VAL A 28 2.49 -0.12 5.24
N TYR A 29 2.71 0.44 4.04
CA TYR A 29 3.64 -0.11 3.07
C TYR A 29 4.45 0.99 2.41
N ASP A 30 5.63 0.62 1.94
CA ASP A 30 6.49 1.38 1.05
C ASP A 30 6.42 0.84 -0.38
N VAL A 31 6.71 1.73 -1.33
CA VAL A 31 6.79 1.36 -2.75
C VAL A 31 8.13 1.77 -3.27
N THR A 32 8.83 0.81 -3.86
CA THR A 32 10.04 1.04 -4.63
C THR A 32 9.64 1.14 -6.10
N VAL A 33 10.09 2.23 -6.73
CA VAL A 33 9.92 2.47 -8.16
C VAL A 33 11.24 2.12 -8.84
N THR A 34 11.20 1.25 -9.83
CA THR A 34 12.38 0.86 -10.62
C THR A 34 12.17 1.34 -12.05
N ALA A 35 13.12 2.09 -12.60
CA ALA A 35 13.09 2.60 -13.98
C ALA A 35 14.22 1.96 -14.79
N ASP A 36 13.88 1.37 -15.95
CA ASP A 36 14.83 0.69 -16.84
C ASP A 36 15.75 -0.32 -16.11
N GLY A 37 15.18 -1.04 -15.13
CA GLY A 37 15.88 -2.04 -14.32
C GLY A 37 16.72 -1.49 -13.16
N LYS A 38 16.70 -0.18 -12.90
CA LYS A 38 17.42 0.46 -11.79
C LYS A 38 16.46 1.06 -10.78
N SER A 39 16.73 0.86 -9.49
CA SER A 39 15.96 1.52 -8.43
C SER A 39 16.06 3.04 -8.59
N LEU A 40 14.93 3.71 -8.51
CA LEU A 40 14.81 5.14 -8.73
C LEU A 40 14.95 5.89 -7.41
N ASP A 41 15.90 6.82 -7.32
CA ASP A 41 15.90 7.84 -6.28
C ASP A 41 14.89 8.94 -6.65
N LEU A 42 13.79 9.02 -5.91
CA LEU A 42 12.70 9.97 -6.15
C LEU A 42 13.18 11.44 -6.11
N ASN A 43 14.24 11.74 -5.35
CA ASN A 43 14.83 13.08 -5.27
C ASN A 43 15.63 13.44 -6.52
N GLN A 44 16.30 12.45 -7.12
CA GLN A 44 17.02 12.63 -8.38
C GLN A 44 16.03 12.75 -9.54
N GLY A 45 14.86 12.11 -9.43
CA GLY A 45 13.83 12.12 -10.46
C GLY A 45 14.11 11.07 -11.54
N ILE A 46 13.34 11.13 -12.63
CA ILE A 46 13.36 10.14 -13.71
C ILE A 46 13.69 10.81 -15.05
N SER A 47 14.46 10.14 -15.91
CA SER A 47 14.77 10.69 -17.23
C SER A 47 13.54 10.65 -18.12
N ALA A 48 13.36 11.68 -18.95
CA ALA A 48 12.34 11.68 -20.02
C ALA A 48 12.53 10.53 -21.03
N SER A 49 13.74 9.95 -21.10
CA SER A 49 14.06 8.84 -22.00
C SER A 49 13.66 7.44 -21.48
N THR A 50 13.14 7.34 -20.25
CA THR A 50 12.78 6.07 -19.64
C THR A 50 11.71 5.31 -20.41
N LYS A 51 11.89 3.99 -20.51
CA LYS A 51 11.00 3.11 -21.29
C LYS A 51 10.16 2.19 -20.43
N THR A 52 10.72 1.73 -19.30
CA THR A 52 10.03 0.82 -18.38
C THR A 52 10.06 1.37 -16.96
N VAL A 53 8.95 1.15 -16.25
CA VAL A 53 8.83 1.39 -14.81
C VAL A 53 8.12 0.20 -14.21
N GLU A 54 8.68 -0.29 -13.12
CA GLU A 54 8.15 -1.35 -12.30
C GLU A 54 7.87 -0.81 -10.90
N LEU A 55 6.79 -1.30 -10.29
CA LEU A 55 6.35 -0.92 -8.96
C LEU A 55 6.41 -2.15 -8.07
N THR A 56 7.11 -2.06 -6.96
CA THR A 56 7.16 -3.14 -5.96
C THR A 56 6.76 -2.60 -4.60
N GLY A 57 5.82 -3.27 -3.94
CA GLY A 57 5.31 -2.88 -2.63
C GLY A 57 5.84 -3.80 -1.53
N GLN A 58 6.21 -3.22 -0.39
CA GLN A 58 6.58 -3.98 0.82
C GLN A 58 6.00 -3.32 2.07
N LEU A 59 5.55 -4.13 3.02
CA LEU A 59 5.14 -3.64 4.34
C LEU A 59 6.33 -2.97 5.05
N THR A 60 6.09 -1.86 5.74
CA THR A 60 7.15 -1.23 6.55
C THR A 60 7.56 -2.16 7.71
N PRO A 61 8.78 -2.02 8.27
CA PRO A 61 9.21 -2.84 9.40
C PRO A 61 8.23 -2.80 10.58
N GLU A 62 7.68 -1.62 10.90
CA GLU A 62 6.71 -1.44 11.97
C GLU A 62 5.40 -2.16 11.65
N SER A 63 4.91 -2.04 10.41
CA SER A 63 3.71 -2.75 9.98
C SER A 63 3.93 -4.27 9.98
N GLN A 64 5.12 -4.78 9.66
CA GLN A 64 5.41 -6.21 9.74
C GLN A 64 5.38 -6.72 11.18
N GLN A 65 5.85 -5.92 12.14
CA GLN A 65 5.79 -6.25 13.57
C GLN A 65 4.36 -6.23 14.11
N GLN A 66 3.54 -5.27 13.64
CA GLN A 66 2.14 -5.15 14.04
C GLN A 66 1.24 -6.22 13.41
N TYR A 67 1.54 -6.66 12.18
CA TYR A 67 0.75 -7.65 11.44
C TYR A 67 1.59 -8.88 11.04
N PRO A 68 2.09 -9.68 12.01
CA PRO A 68 2.98 -10.82 11.74
C PRO A 68 2.33 -11.96 10.95
N GLN A 69 1.00 -11.96 10.81
CA GLN A 69 0.23 -12.89 9.98
C GLN A 69 0.29 -12.56 8.48
N LEU A 70 0.71 -11.34 8.11
CA LEU A 70 0.83 -10.91 6.71
C LEU A 70 2.19 -11.31 6.13
N LYS A 71 2.22 -11.47 4.80
CA LYS A 71 3.46 -11.56 4.04
C LYS A 71 4.08 -10.16 3.91
N PRO A 72 5.42 -10.05 3.83
CA PRO A 72 6.09 -8.76 3.66
C PRO A 72 5.76 -8.07 2.34
N VAL A 73 5.50 -8.84 1.29
CA VAL A 73 5.23 -8.31 -0.06
C VAL A 73 3.79 -7.82 -0.17
N VAL A 74 3.63 -6.65 -0.77
CA VAL A 74 2.35 -6.00 -1.04
C VAL A 74 2.07 -6.11 -2.54
N LEU A 75 0.85 -6.50 -2.88
CA LEU A 75 0.39 -6.66 -4.25
C LEU A 75 -0.19 -5.32 -4.72
N ILE A 76 0.45 -4.71 -5.72
CA ILE A 76 -0.07 -3.51 -6.37
C ILE A 76 -0.76 -3.97 -7.64
N ASN A 77 -2.09 -4.08 -7.60
CA ASN A 77 -2.88 -4.58 -8.73
C ASN A 77 -3.21 -3.46 -9.73
N LYS A 78 -3.37 -2.23 -9.23
CA LYS A 78 -3.69 -1.06 -10.05
C LYS A 78 -3.01 0.21 -9.54
N ALA A 79 -2.38 0.93 -10.47
CA ALA A 79 -1.89 2.28 -10.25
C ALA A 79 -2.16 3.18 -11.47
N VAL A 80 -2.31 4.48 -11.25
CA VAL A 80 -2.48 5.46 -12.32
C VAL A 80 -1.28 6.40 -12.32
N PHE A 81 -0.58 6.47 -13.45
CA PHE A 81 0.50 7.43 -13.65
C PHE A 81 -0.08 8.65 -14.32
N ASN A 82 -0.03 9.80 -13.67
CA ASN A 82 -0.45 11.08 -14.23
C ASN A 82 0.80 11.91 -14.56
N LEU A 83 0.90 12.40 -15.80
CA LEU A 83 1.91 13.39 -16.18
C LEU A 83 1.32 14.79 -15.98
N ILE A 84 1.95 15.56 -15.10
CA ILE A 84 1.52 16.91 -14.73
C ILE A 84 2.57 17.91 -15.21
N ARG A 85 2.11 18.95 -15.91
CA ARG A 85 2.89 20.14 -16.27
C ARG A 85 2.31 21.33 -15.54
N ASP A 86 3.12 21.99 -14.72
CA ASP A 86 2.67 23.02 -13.80
C ASP A 86 1.50 22.53 -12.92
N THR A 87 0.28 23.00 -13.19
CA THR A 87 -0.95 22.65 -12.48
C THR A 87 -1.91 21.78 -13.30
N ARG A 88 -1.54 21.40 -14.54
CA ARG A 88 -2.43 20.69 -15.46
C ARG A 88 -1.96 19.27 -15.70
N ARG A 89 -2.90 18.33 -15.71
CA ARG A 89 -2.64 16.98 -16.21
C ARG A 89 -2.59 17.02 -17.73
N VAL A 90 -1.45 16.63 -18.29
CA VAL A 90 -1.23 16.58 -19.75
C VAL A 90 -1.35 15.17 -20.31
N GLY A 91 -1.24 14.13 -19.46
CA GLY A 91 -1.47 12.74 -19.85
C GLY A 91 -1.67 11.82 -18.66
N PHE A 92 -2.16 10.62 -18.90
CA PHE A 92 -2.20 9.55 -17.90
C PHE A 92 -2.19 8.16 -18.53
N ILE A 93 -1.84 7.15 -17.74
CA ILE A 93 -1.99 5.73 -18.07
C ILE A 93 -2.40 4.94 -16.83
N ASN A 94 -3.16 3.86 -17.04
CA ASN A 94 -3.50 2.86 -16.03
C ASN A 94 -2.50 1.71 -16.10
N TRP A 95 -1.76 1.49 -15.02
CA TRP A 95 -0.84 0.39 -14.88
C TRP A 95 -1.50 -0.77 -14.09
N PRO A 96 -1.29 -2.04 -14.50
CA PRO A 96 -0.54 -2.49 -15.67
C PRO A 96 -1.35 -2.56 -16.98
N GLN A 97 -2.65 -2.23 -16.94
CA GLN A 97 -3.63 -2.47 -18.03
C GLN A 97 -3.25 -1.84 -19.38
N ASP A 98 -2.75 -0.61 -19.40
CA ASP A 98 -2.42 0.12 -20.62
C ASP A 98 -1.04 -0.26 -21.20
N GLY A 99 -0.35 -1.25 -20.60
CA GLY A 99 0.90 -1.80 -21.09
C GLY A 99 2.11 -0.88 -20.86
N SER A 100 2.85 -0.57 -21.93
CA SER A 100 4.10 0.19 -21.83
C SER A 100 3.84 1.66 -21.51
N ILE A 101 4.47 2.12 -20.42
CA ILE A 101 4.44 3.53 -20.01
C ILE A 101 5.14 4.46 -21.00
N ALA A 102 5.91 3.92 -21.95
CA ALA A 102 6.79 4.68 -22.83
C ALA A 102 6.05 5.79 -23.60
N ARG A 103 4.75 5.61 -23.89
CA ARG A 103 3.94 6.67 -24.51
C ARG A 103 3.89 7.92 -23.62
N LEU A 104 3.65 7.74 -22.32
CA LEU A 104 3.57 8.87 -21.39
C LEU A 104 4.92 9.57 -21.25
N PHE A 105 6.03 8.82 -21.31
CA PHE A 105 7.38 9.38 -21.30
C PHE A 105 7.74 10.14 -22.58
N LYS A 106 7.24 9.72 -23.75
CA LYS A 106 7.40 10.48 -25.01
C LYS A 106 6.77 11.87 -24.96
N GLU A 107 5.73 12.04 -24.16
CA GLU A 107 5.03 13.32 -23.98
C GLU A 107 5.65 14.18 -22.86
N ALA A 108 6.47 13.56 -22.01
CA ALA A 108 7.11 14.20 -20.87
C ALA A 108 8.22 15.15 -21.30
N ARG A 109 8.33 16.27 -20.59
CA ARG A 109 9.37 17.29 -20.76
C ARG A 109 10.11 17.49 -19.44
N SER A 110 11.35 17.94 -19.52
CA SER A 110 12.09 18.39 -18.35
C SER A 110 11.27 19.43 -17.57
N GLY A 111 11.16 19.24 -16.26
CA GLY A 111 10.32 20.07 -15.38
C GLY A 111 8.88 19.57 -15.18
N ASP A 112 8.40 18.63 -16.00
CA ASP A 112 7.16 17.93 -15.70
C ASP A 112 7.32 17.02 -14.46
N ARG A 113 6.20 16.54 -13.93
CA ARG A 113 6.20 15.57 -12.83
C ARG A 113 5.23 14.44 -13.10
N PHE A 114 5.64 13.23 -12.76
CA PHE A 114 4.74 12.09 -12.65
C PHE A 114 4.16 12.04 -11.25
N VAL A 115 2.85 11.83 -11.16
CA VAL A 115 2.14 11.49 -9.92
C VAL A 115 1.55 10.09 -10.09
N ILE A 116 2.09 9.15 -9.33
CA ILE A 116 1.64 7.76 -9.28
C ILE A 116 0.62 7.64 -8.16
N GLN A 117 -0.61 7.29 -8.51
CA GLN A 117 -1.68 7.02 -7.56
C GLN A 117 -1.94 5.53 -7.49
N PHE A 118 -1.87 4.96 -6.29
CA PHE A 118 -2.15 3.54 -6.07
C PHE A 118 -3.64 3.38 -5.77
N GLU A 119 -4.36 2.65 -6.63
CA GLU A 119 -5.83 2.54 -6.56
C GLU A 119 -6.30 1.17 -6.04
N ASP A 120 -5.56 0.11 -6.34
CA ASP A 120 -5.88 -1.23 -5.87
C ASP A 120 -4.61 -1.91 -5.34
N VAL A 121 -4.55 -2.00 -4.02
CA VAL A 121 -3.41 -2.53 -3.29
C VAL A 121 -3.92 -3.56 -2.29
N GLU A 122 -3.29 -4.72 -2.29
CA GLU A 122 -3.67 -5.83 -1.43
C GLU A 122 -2.46 -6.34 -0.64
N VAL A 123 -2.72 -6.82 0.56
CA VAL A 123 -1.76 -7.60 1.33
C VAL A 123 -2.26 -9.03 1.44
N GLN A 124 -1.33 -9.96 1.44
CA GLN A 124 -1.64 -11.38 1.54
C GLN A 124 -1.27 -11.91 2.92
N THR A 125 -2.14 -12.71 3.53
CA THR A 125 -1.79 -13.50 4.71
C THR A 125 -0.81 -14.62 4.36
N LYS A 126 -0.10 -15.14 5.35
CA LYS A 126 0.78 -16.31 5.16
C LYS A 126 0.03 -17.54 4.64
N GLN A 127 -1.28 -17.63 4.89
CA GLN A 127 -2.19 -18.68 4.43
C GLN A 127 -2.73 -18.44 3.00
N GLY A 128 -2.43 -17.30 2.39
CA GLY A 128 -2.78 -17.01 0.99
C GLY A 128 -4.03 -16.15 0.78
N THR A 129 -4.77 -15.82 1.84
CA THR A 129 -5.93 -14.91 1.78
C THR A 129 -5.46 -13.49 1.49
N THR A 130 -6.14 -12.78 0.58
CA THR A 130 -5.86 -11.37 0.32
C THR A 130 -6.85 -10.47 1.04
N GLN A 131 -6.38 -9.28 1.41
CA GLN A 131 -7.21 -8.21 1.95
C GLN A 131 -6.75 -6.87 1.33
N LYS A 132 -7.71 -5.99 1.04
CA LYS A 132 -7.40 -4.66 0.50
C LYS A 132 -6.75 -3.78 1.55
N VAL A 133 -5.80 -2.96 1.09
CA VAL A 133 -5.19 -1.89 1.88
C VAL A 133 -5.91 -0.60 1.52
N ASP A 134 -6.85 -0.20 2.37
CA ASP A 134 -7.63 1.02 2.16
C ASP A 134 -6.82 2.27 2.51
N GLY A 135 -6.54 3.11 1.53
CA GLY A 135 -5.91 4.41 1.73
C GLY A 135 -5.39 5.01 0.43
N LEU A 136 -5.37 6.33 0.33
CA LEU A 136 -4.76 7.01 -0.82
C LEU A 136 -3.26 7.11 -0.58
N LYS A 137 -2.46 6.42 -1.41
CA LYS A 137 -1.02 6.66 -1.49
C LYS A 137 -0.67 7.32 -2.82
N LEU A 138 0.16 8.35 -2.76
CA LEU A 138 0.68 9.06 -3.92
C LEU A 138 2.21 9.09 -3.85
N ILE A 139 2.87 8.90 -4.99
CA ILE A 139 4.29 9.16 -5.16
C ILE A 139 4.47 10.16 -6.28
N GLN A 140 5.28 11.19 -6.04
CA GLN A 140 5.63 12.19 -7.04
C GLN A 140 7.08 12.01 -7.48
N ILE A 141 7.33 12.07 -8.79
CA ILE A 141 8.65 11.95 -9.39
C ILE A 141 8.83 13.09 -10.38
N SER A 142 9.92 13.83 -10.25
CA SER A 142 10.24 14.90 -11.21
C SER A 142 10.86 14.32 -12.48
N VAL A 143 10.47 14.84 -13.64
CA VAL A 143 11.11 14.51 -14.93
C VAL A 143 12.35 15.38 -15.09
N LYS A 144 13.48 14.71 -15.30
CA LYS A 144 14.78 15.32 -15.57
C LYS A 144 15.14 15.16 -17.05
N PRO A 145 16.07 16.00 -17.55
CA PRO A 145 16.60 15.88 -18.90
C PRO A 145 17.06 14.45 -19.26
#